data_AF-A0A2J8IPC0-F1
#
_entry.id   AF-A0A2J8IPC0-F1
#
_cell.length_a   1.000
_cell.length_b   1.000
_cell.length_c   1.000
_cell.angle_alpha   90.00
_cell.angle_beta   90.00
_cell.angle_gamma   90.00
#
_symmetry.space_group_name_H-M   'P 1'
#
loop_
_entity.id
_entity.type
_entity.pdbx_description
1 polymer ?
#
loop_
_entity_poly.entity_id
_entity_poly.type
_entity_poly.pdbx_seq_one_letter_code
_entity_poly.pdbx_strand_id
1 'polypeptide(L)'
;HSVSGILVCQAGCVLEELSRYVEERDFIMPLDLGAKGSCHIGGNVATNAGGLRFLRYGSLHGTVLGLEVVLADGTVLDCLTSLRKDNTGYDLKQLFIGSEGTLGIITAVSILCPPKPRAVNVAFLGFLCSALIPLQLQSPVCRPPVVLGAR
;
A
#
# COMPACT_ATOMS: atom_id res chain seq x y z
N HIS A 1 15.39 16.70 -3.86
CA HIS A 1 14.24 15.98 -3.24
C HIS A 1 13.19 15.48 -4.23
N SER A 2 13.15 15.94 -5.49
CA SER A 2 12.12 15.59 -6.49
C SER A 2 12.33 14.28 -7.27
N VAL A 3 13.47 13.60 -7.13
CA VAL A 3 13.84 12.47 -8.01
C VAL A 3 13.70 11.11 -7.33
N SER A 4 13.81 11.03 -6.01
CA SER A 4 13.89 9.74 -5.29
C SER A 4 12.53 9.07 -5.04
N GLY A 5 11.42 9.82 -5.17
CA GLY A 5 10.09 9.31 -4.84
C GLY A 5 9.88 9.03 -3.36
N ILE A 6 10.63 9.68 -2.47
CA ILE A 6 10.53 9.47 -1.02
C ILE A 6 9.58 10.51 -0.45
N LEU A 7 8.58 10.04 0.29
CA LEU A 7 7.59 10.86 0.98
C LEU A 7 7.81 10.75 2.48
N VAL A 8 8.02 11.90 3.13
CA VAL A 8 8.01 12.02 4.59
C VAL A 8 6.73 12.74 4.99
N CYS A 9 5.95 12.12 5.86
CA CYS A 9 4.65 12.65 6.29
C CYS A 9 4.37 12.29 7.75
N GLN A 10 3.44 13.01 8.36
CA GLN A 10 2.99 12.70 9.71
C GLN A 10 2.07 11.47 9.72
N ALA A 11 2.06 10.74 10.82
CA ALA A 11 1.29 9.52 10.99
C ALA A 11 -0.22 9.70 10.82
N GLY A 12 -0.74 10.90 11.09
CA GLY A 12 -2.15 11.25 10.95
C GLY A 12 -2.63 11.55 9.53
N CYS A 13 -1.75 11.55 8.53
CA CYS A 13 -2.16 11.83 7.16
C CYS A 13 -3.04 10.71 6.60
N VAL A 14 -4.18 11.08 6.01
CA VAL A 14 -5.13 10.15 5.38
C VAL A 14 -4.52 9.59 4.10
N LEU A 15 -4.63 8.27 3.89
CA LEU A 15 -4.03 7.59 2.74
C LEU A 15 -4.51 8.14 1.39
N GLU A 16 -5.80 8.47 1.28
CA GLU A 16 -6.36 9.07 0.07
C GLU A 16 -5.75 10.46 -0.24
N GLU A 17 -5.58 11.30 0.78
CA GLU A 17 -4.95 12.61 0.61
C GLU A 17 -3.49 12.50 0.21
N LEU A 18 -2.74 11.57 0.84
CA LEU A 18 -1.36 11.28 0.46
C LEU A 18 -1.28 10.78 -0.98
N SER A 19 -2.22 9.91 -1.39
CA SER A 19 -2.28 9.40 -2.77
C SER A 19 -2.50 10.51 -3.78
N ARG A 20 -3.45 11.43 -3.53
CA ARG A 20 -3.67 12.61 -4.39
C ARG A 20 -2.42 13.49 -4.46
N TYR A 21 -1.79 13.74 -3.31
CA TYR A 21 -0.58 14.57 -3.24
C TYR A 21 0.60 14.02 -4.06
N VAL A 22 0.83 12.70 -4.02
CA VAL A 22 1.92 12.08 -4.80
C VAL A 22 1.55 11.90 -6.28
N GLU A 23 0.28 11.72 -6.59
CA GLU A 23 -0.20 11.58 -7.98
C GLU A 23 -0.04 12.85 -8.81
N GLU A 24 -0.12 14.03 -8.19
CA GLU A 24 0.22 15.32 -8.80
C GLU A 24 1.69 15.43 -9.22
N ARG A 25 2.56 14.59 -8.63
CA ARG A 25 4.02 14.59 -8.82
C ARG A 25 4.51 13.36 -9.61
N ASP A 26 3.61 12.69 -10.31
CA ASP A 26 3.89 11.46 -11.07
C ASP A 26 4.38 10.27 -10.22
N PHE A 27 3.96 10.21 -8.95
CA PHE A 27 4.17 9.06 -8.06
C PHE A 27 2.83 8.48 -7.59
N ILE A 28 2.87 7.32 -6.98
CA ILE A 28 1.70 6.67 -6.35
C ILE A 28 2.10 6.10 -4.99
N MET A 29 1.13 5.95 -4.09
CA MET A 29 1.36 5.22 -2.85
C MET A 29 1.58 3.72 -3.14
N PRO A 30 2.53 3.06 -2.43
CA PRO A 30 2.81 1.64 -2.63
C PRO A 30 1.69 0.73 -2.10
N LEU A 31 0.86 1.22 -1.19
CA LEU A 31 -0.30 0.53 -0.67
C LEU A 31 -1.61 1.17 -1.18
N ASP A 32 -2.65 0.35 -1.32
CA ASP A 32 -4.00 0.84 -1.60
C ASP A 32 -5.04 -0.10 -0.98
N LEU A 33 -6.01 0.47 -0.27
CA LEU A 33 -6.97 -0.23 0.59
C LEU A 33 -8.38 0.31 0.32
N GLY A 34 -9.41 -0.51 0.58
CA GLY A 34 -10.80 -0.04 0.50
C GLY A 34 -11.12 1.10 1.48
N ALA A 35 -10.42 1.14 2.62
CA ALA A 35 -10.58 2.17 3.66
C ALA A 35 -9.73 3.44 3.43
N LYS A 36 -9.22 3.68 2.21
CA LYS A 36 -8.28 4.78 1.92
C LYS A 36 -8.76 6.18 2.37
N GLY A 37 -10.08 6.41 2.38
CA GLY A 37 -10.66 7.70 2.73
C GLY A 37 -10.69 8.02 4.22
N SER A 38 -10.38 7.05 5.08
CA SER A 38 -10.35 7.24 6.54
C SER A 38 -9.10 6.67 7.22
N CYS A 39 -8.38 5.75 6.57
CA CYS A 39 -7.19 5.18 7.18
C CYS A 39 -6.02 6.16 7.18
N HIS A 40 -5.37 6.29 8.33
CA HIS A 40 -4.16 7.08 8.49
C HIS A 40 -2.91 6.25 8.16
N ILE A 41 -1.88 6.88 7.63
CA ILE A 41 -0.62 6.20 7.27
C ILE A 41 0.04 5.53 8.48
N GLY A 42 -0.01 6.15 9.65
CA GLY A 42 0.52 5.56 10.89
C GLY A 42 -0.22 4.29 11.29
N GLY A 43 -1.55 4.26 11.13
CA GLY A 43 -2.36 3.06 11.38
C GLY A 43 -2.05 1.94 10.38
N ASN A 44 -1.87 2.28 9.10
CA ASN A 44 -1.47 1.32 8.08
C ASN A 44 -0.11 0.68 8.40
N VAL A 45 0.86 1.47 8.87
CA VAL A 45 2.17 0.95 9.29
C VAL A 45 2.07 0.12 10.56
N ALA A 46 1.36 0.61 11.59
CA ALA A 46 1.18 -0.11 12.85
C ALA A 46 0.52 -1.48 12.65
N THR A 47 -0.38 -1.61 11.69
CA THR A 47 -1.08 -2.88 11.38
C THR A 47 -0.42 -3.71 10.28
N ASN A 48 0.72 -3.26 9.72
CA ASN A 48 1.34 -3.85 8.53
C ASN A 48 0.33 -4.10 7.39
N ALA A 49 -0.43 -3.06 7.06
CA ALA A 49 -1.50 -3.16 6.09
C ALA A 49 -0.99 -3.62 4.71
N GLY A 50 -1.71 -4.57 4.12
CA GLY A 50 -1.48 -5.03 2.76
C GLY A 50 -2.22 -4.19 1.73
N GLY A 51 -3.11 -4.84 0.99
CA GLY A 51 -4.05 -4.17 0.09
C GLY A 51 -4.00 -4.68 -1.35
N LEU A 52 -4.73 -3.99 -2.22
CA LEU A 52 -4.99 -4.39 -3.61
C LEU A 52 -3.71 -4.46 -4.45
N ARG A 53 -2.73 -3.62 -4.13
CA ARG A 53 -1.48 -3.46 -4.88
C ARG A 53 -0.28 -4.16 -4.24
N PHE A 54 -0.51 -4.95 -3.18
CA PHE A 54 0.54 -5.64 -2.43
C PHE A 54 1.38 -6.57 -3.31
N LEU A 55 0.77 -7.27 -4.27
CA LEU A 55 1.48 -8.19 -5.17
C LEU A 55 2.61 -7.50 -5.97
N ARG A 56 2.43 -6.21 -6.32
CA ARG A 56 3.39 -5.47 -7.14
C ARG A 56 4.43 -4.72 -6.31
N TYR A 57 4.00 -4.10 -5.20
CA TYR A 57 4.86 -3.20 -4.42
C TYR A 57 5.37 -3.80 -3.11
N GLY A 58 4.88 -4.99 -2.74
CA GLY A 58 5.32 -5.73 -1.57
C GLY A 58 4.75 -5.20 -0.25
N SER A 59 5.38 -5.62 0.84
CA SER A 59 5.00 -5.25 2.21
C SER A 59 5.52 -3.87 2.61
N LEU A 60 4.87 -3.27 3.62
CA LEU A 60 5.33 -2.07 4.28
C LEU A 60 6.72 -2.24 4.91
N HIS A 61 7.11 -3.45 5.32
CA HIS A 61 8.46 -3.75 5.78
C HIS A 61 9.57 -3.38 4.77
N GLY A 62 9.27 -3.45 3.47
CA GLY A 62 10.23 -3.09 2.42
C GLY A 62 10.05 -1.70 1.82
N THR A 63 8.86 -1.10 1.96
CA THR A 63 8.54 0.21 1.35
C THR A 63 8.67 1.37 2.32
N VAL A 64 8.50 1.12 3.63
CA VAL A 64 8.82 2.08 4.69
C VAL A 64 10.33 2.15 4.85
N LEU A 65 10.88 3.35 4.70
CA LEU A 65 12.32 3.61 4.83
C LEU A 65 12.69 3.93 6.28
N GLY A 66 11.84 4.71 6.97
CA GLY A 66 12.10 5.17 8.33
C GLY A 66 10.82 5.54 9.07
N LEU A 67 10.91 5.54 10.39
CA LEU A 67 9.81 5.85 11.30
C LEU A 67 10.32 6.72 12.45
N GLU A 68 9.50 7.66 12.88
CA GLU A 68 9.65 8.33 14.17
C GLU A 68 8.59 7.74 15.11
N VAL A 69 9.01 7.31 16.29
CA VAL A 69 8.15 6.64 17.26
C VAL A 69 8.37 7.22 18.65
N VAL A 70 7.29 7.50 19.37
CA VAL A 70 7.32 7.84 20.79
C VAL A 70 7.05 6.58 21.61
N LEU A 71 8.01 6.20 22.45
CA LEU A 71 7.92 5.06 23.35
C LEU A 71 7.03 5.37 24.57
N ALA A 72 6.67 4.34 25.34
CA ALA A 72 5.77 4.47 26.50
C ALA A 72 6.34 5.33 27.65
N ASP A 73 7.67 5.43 27.74
CA ASP A 73 8.38 6.30 28.69
C ASP A 73 8.46 7.77 28.22
N GLY A 74 7.98 8.06 27.00
CA GLY A 74 8.06 9.37 26.36
C GLY A 74 9.35 9.59 25.57
N THR A 75 10.26 8.62 25.51
CA THR A 75 11.48 8.72 24.70
C THR A 75 11.10 8.74 23.21
N VAL A 76 11.59 9.74 22.49
CA VAL A 76 11.44 9.83 21.03
C VAL A 76 12.53 9.01 20.37
N LEU A 77 12.14 7.91 19.75
CA LEU A 77 13.02 7.10 18.92
C LEU A 77 12.99 7.65 17.48
N ASP A 78 14.04 8.36 17.12
CA ASP A 78 14.24 8.84 15.76
C ASP A 78 14.95 7.77 14.91
N CYS A 79 14.15 7.06 14.10
CA CYS A 79 14.62 6.18 13.03
C CYS A 79 14.18 6.71 11.66
N LEU A 80 14.01 8.03 11.52
CA LEU A 80 13.48 8.68 10.33
C LEU A 80 14.57 8.83 9.25
N THR A 81 14.96 7.72 8.64
CA THR A 81 15.87 7.72 7.50
C THR A 81 15.13 7.92 6.17
N SER A 82 15.76 8.65 5.25
CA SER A 82 15.34 8.80 3.86
C SER A 82 16.29 8.07 2.90
N LEU A 83 17.11 7.15 3.42
CA LEU A 83 18.00 6.33 2.62
C LEU A 83 17.30 5.05 2.18
N ARG A 84 17.51 4.65 0.93
CA ARG A 84 16.96 3.40 0.40
C ARG A 84 17.66 2.16 0.97
N LYS A 85 18.93 2.31 1.34
CA LYS A 85 19.74 1.26 1.96
C LYS A 85 20.52 1.91 3.08
N ASP A 86 20.34 1.37 4.27
CA ASP A 86 21.06 1.76 5.46
C ASP A 86 21.29 0.49 6.29
N ASN A 87 22.56 0.22 6.60
CA ASN A 87 22.99 -0.99 7.31
C ASN A 87 23.73 -0.65 8.61
N THR A 88 23.55 0.57 9.14
CA THR A 88 24.20 0.98 10.40
C THR A 88 23.46 0.41 11.61
N GLY A 89 23.69 -0.86 11.90
CA GLY A 89 23.14 -1.53 13.08
C GLY A 89 21.82 -2.24 12.83
N TYR A 90 20.98 -2.34 13.87
CA TYR A 90 19.71 -3.07 13.83
C TYR A 90 18.60 -2.23 13.20
N ASP A 91 17.74 -2.89 12.42
CA ASP A 91 16.60 -2.23 11.78
C ASP A 91 15.41 -2.09 12.74
N LEU A 92 15.53 -1.19 13.72
CA LEU A 92 14.55 -1.00 14.79
C LEU A 92 13.15 -0.65 14.27
N LYS A 93 13.05 0.00 13.09
CA LYS A 93 11.75 0.35 12.51
C LYS A 93 10.87 -0.88 12.27
N GLN A 94 11.47 -2.04 11.97
CA GLN A 94 10.74 -3.27 11.66
C GLN A 94 9.92 -3.79 12.83
N LEU A 95 10.35 -3.51 14.07
CA LEU A 95 9.63 -3.91 15.28
C LEU A 95 8.31 -3.16 15.42
N PHE A 96 8.23 -1.91 14.94
CA PHE A 96 7.03 -1.09 15.04
C PHE A 96 6.04 -1.34 13.89
N ILE A 97 6.52 -1.83 12.75
CA ILE A 97 5.67 -2.24 11.63
C ILE A 97 4.94 -3.53 12.01
N GLY A 98 3.61 -3.48 12.14
CA GLY A 98 2.82 -4.61 12.63
C GLY A 98 2.74 -4.74 14.16
N SER A 99 3.22 -3.74 14.92
CA SER A 99 3.14 -3.73 16.39
C SER A 99 1.76 -3.37 16.95
N GLU A 100 0.84 -2.91 16.10
CA GLU A 100 -0.51 -2.44 16.45
C GLU A 100 -0.53 -1.31 17.51
N GLY A 101 0.59 -0.60 17.67
CA GLY A 101 0.73 0.48 18.66
C GLY A 101 1.08 -0.01 20.08
N THR A 102 1.38 -1.29 20.28
CA THR A 102 1.73 -1.86 21.59
C THR A 102 3.12 -1.46 22.08
N LEU A 103 4.06 -1.21 21.16
CA LEU A 103 5.46 -0.88 21.47
C LEU A 103 5.73 0.63 21.49
N GLY A 104 4.84 1.43 20.92
CA GLY A 104 5.01 2.88 20.81
C GLY A 104 4.04 3.50 19.80
N ILE A 105 3.97 4.83 19.81
CA ILE A 105 3.11 5.61 18.93
C ILE A 105 3.95 6.14 17.77
N ILE A 106 3.60 5.75 16.55
CA ILE A 106 4.25 6.27 15.33
C ILE A 106 3.79 7.71 15.09
N THR A 107 4.73 8.66 14.97
CA THR A 107 4.44 10.09 14.77
C THR A 107 4.74 10.55 13.35
N ALA A 108 5.78 10.02 12.72
CA ALA A 108 6.14 10.32 11.34
C ALA A 108 6.61 9.07 10.58
N VAL A 109 6.37 9.07 9.27
CA VAL A 109 6.66 7.96 8.37
C VAL A 109 7.40 8.48 7.14
N SER A 110 8.52 7.83 6.83
CA SER A 110 9.26 7.96 5.57
C SER A 110 8.96 6.73 4.72
N ILE A 111 8.29 6.92 3.58
CA ILE A 111 7.86 5.85 2.68
C ILE A 111 8.34 6.09 1.25
N LEU A 112 8.71 5.01 0.57
CA LEU A 112 9.08 5.03 -0.83
C LEU A 112 7.83 4.91 -1.70
N CYS A 113 7.54 5.96 -2.45
CA CYS A 113 6.47 6.00 -3.44
C CYS A 113 6.98 5.55 -4.82
N PRO A 114 6.43 4.47 -5.40
CA PRO A 114 6.75 4.07 -6.76
C PRO A 114 6.27 5.11 -7.79
N PRO A 115 6.91 5.18 -8.97
CA PRO A 115 6.48 6.07 -10.05
C PRO A 115 5.10 5.68 -10.58
N LYS A 116 4.31 6.67 -10.95
CA LYS A 116 2.98 6.49 -11.52
C LYS A 116 3.08 5.73 -12.86
N PRO A 117 2.36 4.61 -13.03
CA PRO A 117 2.39 3.88 -14.28
C PRO A 117 1.77 4.72 -15.40
N ARG A 118 2.41 4.73 -16.58
CA ARG A 118 1.90 5.45 -17.76
C ARG A 118 0.61 4.84 -18.33
N ALA A 119 0.39 3.56 -18.11
CA ALA A 119 -0.80 2.83 -18.55
C ALA A 119 -1.26 1.86 -17.46
N VAL A 120 -2.57 1.79 -17.24
CA VAL A 120 -3.23 0.87 -16.30
C VAL A 120 -4.36 0.19 -17.06
N ASN A 121 -4.32 -1.14 -17.15
CA ASN A 121 -5.37 -1.94 -17.76
C ASN A 121 -5.97 -2.89 -16.71
N VAL A 122 -7.29 -3.03 -16.72
CA VAL A 122 -8.02 -3.91 -15.80
C VAL A 122 -8.82 -4.90 -16.65
N ALA A 123 -8.68 -6.19 -16.36
CA ALA A 123 -9.45 -7.25 -16.99
C ALA A 123 -10.24 -8.01 -15.93
N PHE A 124 -11.53 -8.25 -16.17
CA PHE A 124 -12.40 -9.06 -15.32
C PHE A 124 -12.84 -10.30 -16.11
N LEU A 125 -12.49 -11.49 -15.62
CA LEU A 125 -12.70 -12.77 -16.32
C LEU A 125 -13.70 -13.63 -15.54
N GLY A 126 -14.79 -14.01 -16.18
CA GLY A 126 -15.73 -14.99 -15.65
C GLY A 126 -15.33 -16.41 -16.05
N PHE A 127 -15.11 -17.29 -15.08
CA PHE A 127 -14.87 -18.71 -15.33
C PHE A 127 -16.14 -19.51 -15.04
N LEU A 128 -16.54 -20.37 -15.99
CA LEU A 128 -17.58 -21.36 -15.75
C LEU A 128 -16.99 -22.51 -14.93
N CYS A 129 -17.64 -22.86 -13.82
CA CYS A 129 -17.28 -24.03 -13.03
C CYS A 129 -17.61 -25.30 -13.83
N SER A 130 -16.59 -26.08 -14.19
CA SER A 130 -16.77 -27.37 -14.88
C SER A 130 -17.15 -28.54 -13.94
N ALA A 131 -17.43 -28.29 -12.65
CA ALA A 131 -17.77 -29.33 -11.68
C ALA A 131 -19.28 -29.62 -11.57
N LEU A 132 -20.12 -29.02 -12.43
CA LEU A 132 -21.57 -29.25 -12.45
C LEU A 132 -22.11 -29.61 -13.85
N ILE A 133 -21.35 -30.40 -14.62
CA ILE A 133 -21.84 -31.00 -15.87
C ILE A 133 -21.77 -32.53 -15.74
N PRO A 134 -22.88 -33.14 -15.32
CA PRO A 134 -23.47 -34.14 -16.21
C PRO A 134 -24.92 -33.76 -16.55
N LEU A 135 -25.27 -33.87 -17.84
CA LEU A 135 -26.61 -33.68 -18.42
C LEU A 135 -27.23 -32.27 -18.32
N GLN A 136 -26.88 -31.37 -19.24
CA GLN A 136 -27.87 -30.58 -20.00
C GLN A 136 -27.20 -30.05 -21.28
N LEU A 137 -26.89 -30.98 -22.19
CA LEU A 137 -26.62 -30.66 -23.58
C LEU A 137 -27.97 -30.45 -24.29
N GLN A 138 -28.63 -29.30 -24.10
CA GLN A 138 -29.74 -28.85 -24.96
C GLN A 138 -30.13 -27.39 -24.66
N SER A 139 -29.40 -26.43 -25.24
CA SER A 139 -29.98 -25.33 -26.04
C SER A 139 -28.90 -24.29 -26.39
N PRO A 140 -28.89 -23.76 -27.64
CA PRO A 140 -27.86 -22.84 -28.08
C PRO A 140 -28.32 -21.39 -27.90
N VAL A 141 -28.39 -20.85 -26.68
CA VAL A 141 -28.63 -19.41 -26.49
C VAL A 141 -27.95 -18.93 -25.23
N CYS A 142 -26.82 -18.23 -25.41
CA CYS A 142 -26.49 -16.96 -24.75
C CYS A 142 -25.04 -16.60 -25.08
N ARG A 143 -24.87 -15.69 -26.05
CA ARG A 143 -23.60 -15.00 -26.29
C ARG A 143 -23.23 -14.22 -25.03
N PRO A 144 -21.97 -14.21 -24.58
CA PRO A 144 -21.53 -13.18 -23.64
C PRO A 144 -21.46 -11.83 -24.37
N PRO A 145 -21.91 -10.71 -23.77
CA PRO A 145 -21.60 -9.39 -24.30
C PRO A 145 -20.12 -9.11 -24.04
N VAL A 146 -19.39 -8.83 -25.12
CA VAL A 146 -18.08 -8.19 -25.08
C VAL A 146 -18.31 -6.78 -24.50
N VAL A 147 -17.89 -6.54 -23.25
CA VAL A 147 -17.78 -5.17 -22.73
C VAL A 147 -16.32 -4.78 -22.79
N LEU A 148 -15.92 -4.27 -23.95
CA LEU A 148 -14.68 -3.52 -24.12
C LEU A 148 -14.97 -2.09 -23.64
N GLY A 149 -14.60 -1.78 -22.41
CA GLY A 149 -14.76 -0.44 -21.82
C GLY A 149 -13.39 0.16 -21.49
N ALA A 150 -12.70 0.69 -22.50
CA ALA A 150 -11.59 1.62 -22.31
C ALA A 150 -11.83 2.85 -23.19
N ARG A 151 -12.16 3.96 -22.55
CA ARG A 151 -11.94 5.33 -23.04
C ARG A 151 -11.19 6.08 -21.95
#